data_AF-A0A924Z4E0-F1
#
_entry.id   AF-A0A924Z4E0-F1
#
_cell.length_a   1.000
_cell.length_b   1.000
_cell.length_c   1.000
_cell.angle_alpha   90.00
_cell.angle_beta   90.00
_cell.angle_gamma   90.00
#
_symmetry.space_group_name_H-M   'P 1'
#
loop_
_entity.id
_entity.type
_entity.pdbx_description
1 polymer ?
#
loop_
_entity_poly.entity_id
_entity_poly.type
_entity_poly.pdbx_seq_one_letter_code
_entity_poly.pdbx_strand_id
1 'polypeptide(L)'
;MHRLLSLFTPQKPTSPILRSYGQEVSGVSPPVIQKVIEWLALSLIQAGYFGKAHLFWLDAEDDPEVMRQLKRVAHQQKPIFLYDVQTGFLLLPRAIIGE
;
A
#
# COMPACT_ATOMS: atom_id res chain seq x y z
N MET A 1 -40.33 14.26 9.86
CA MET A 1 -39.72 12.99 10.30
C MET A 1 -38.40 12.80 9.53
N HIS A 2 -37.28 13.30 10.04
CA HIS A 2 -35.99 13.24 9.33
C HIS A 2 -34.85 12.96 10.30
N ARG A 3 -34.70 11.73 10.81
CA ARG A 3 -33.53 11.40 11.65
C ARG A 3 -33.25 9.90 11.87
N LEU A 4 -33.40 9.06 10.84
CA LEU A 4 -33.03 7.63 10.93
C LEU A 4 -32.13 7.13 9.79
N LEU A 5 -31.90 7.92 8.74
CA LEU A 5 -31.09 7.49 7.59
C LEU A 5 -29.58 7.76 7.74
N SER A 6 -29.16 8.53 8.75
CA SER A 6 -27.73 8.85 8.98
C SER A 6 -26.95 7.76 9.71
N LEU A 7 -27.60 6.67 10.13
CA LEU A 7 -26.96 5.55 10.83
C LEU A 7 -26.33 4.52 9.86
N PHE A 8 -26.67 4.60 8.58
CA PHE A 8 -26.24 3.64 7.56
C PHE A 8 -25.33 4.24 6.49
N THR A 9 -24.88 5.49 6.65
CA THR A 9 -23.82 6.03 5.81
C THR A 9 -22.51 5.34 6.18
N PRO A 10 -21.87 4.58 5.27
CA PRO A 10 -20.55 4.01 5.54
C PRO A 10 -19.62 5.13 5.93
N GLN A 11 -19.02 5.05 7.13
CA GLN A 11 -18.02 6.02 7.53
C GLN A 11 -16.89 5.97 6.51
N LYS A 12 -16.57 7.12 5.93
CA LYS A 12 -15.40 7.24 5.04
C LYS A 12 -14.18 6.86 5.90
N PRO A 13 -13.34 5.89 5.47
CA PRO A 13 -12.19 5.50 6.26
C PRO A 13 -11.35 6.73 6.59
N THR A 14 -10.91 6.85 7.83
CA THR A 14 -10.03 7.95 8.29
C THR A 14 -8.56 7.62 8.10
N SER A 15 -8.24 6.37 7.78
CA SER A 15 -6.89 5.91 7.47
C SER A 15 -6.86 5.01 6.24
N PRO A 16 -5.77 5.04 5.45
CA PRO A 16 -5.57 4.10 4.36
C PRO A 16 -5.36 2.69 4.90
N ILE A 17 -5.79 1.70 4.14
CA ILE A 17 -5.51 0.29 4.42
C ILE A 17 -4.31 -0.11 3.55
N LEU A 18 -3.14 -0.20 4.16
CA LEU A 18 -1.92 -0.68 3.49
C LEU A 18 -1.80 -2.20 3.66
N ARG A 19 -1.76 -2.94 2.56
CA ARG A 19 -1.41 -4.37 2.54
C ARG A 19 0.05 -4.54 2.16
N SER A 20 0.78 -5.30 2.96
CA SER A 20 2.20 -5.61 2.78
C SER A 20 2.37 -7.06 2.31
N TYR A 21 3.29 -7.31 1.38
CA TYR A 21 3.54 -8.63 0.80
C TYR A 21 5.03 -8.89 0.64
N GLY A 22 5.52 -10.05 1.10
CA GLY A 22 6.92 -10.43 0.97
C GLY A 22 7.83 -9.86 2.06
N GLN A 23 7.31 -9.07 3.01
CA GLN A 23 8.11 -8.45 4.08
C GLN A 23 8.86 -9.49 4.92
N GLU A 24 8.24 -10.65 5.17
CA GLU A 24 8.77 -11.71 6.03
C GLU A 24 9.96 -12.45 5.41
N VAL A 25 10.05 -12.46 4.08
CA VAL A 25 11.14 -13.09 3.32
C VAL A 25 12.12 -12.08 2.75
N SER A 26 11.81 -10.78 2.83
CA SER A 26 12.61 -9.70 2.25
C SER A 26 14.01 -9.51 2.86
N GLY A 27 14.31 -10.10 4.02
CA GLY A 27 15.56 -9.83 4.74
C GLY A 27 15.72 -8.39 5.25
N VAL A 28 14.73 -7.51 5.02
CA VAL A 28 14.74 -6.13 5.51
C VAL A 28 14.52 -6.13 7.02
N SER A 29 15.31 -5.35 7.74
CA SER A 29 15.19 -5.26 9.19
C SER A 29 13.81 -4.70 9.61
N PRO A 30 13.19 -5.20 10.71
CA PRO A 30 11.90 -4.71 11.19
C PRO A 30 11.81 -3.18 11.38
N PRO A 31 12.85 -2.48 11.89
CA PRO A 31 12.81 -1.02 12.02
C PRO A 31 12.69 -0.29 10.67
N VAL A 32 13.27 -0.82 9.60
CA VAL A 32 13.14 -0.25 8.25
C VAL A 32 11.75 -0.51 7.70
N ILE A 33 11.23 -1.73 7.88
CA ILE A 33 9.85 -2.09 7.48
C ILE A 33 8.85 -1.12 8.12
N GLN A 34 8.97 -0.90 9.43
CA GLN A 34 8.08 0.00 10.17
C GLN A 34 8.14 1.44 9.62
N LYS A 35 9.36 1.98 9.43
CA LYS A 35 9.54 3.34 8.90
C LYS A 35 8.93 3.53 7.52
N VAL A 36 9.10 2.57 6.61
CA VAL A 36 8.53 2.63 5.26
C VAL A 36 7.00 2.58 5.31
N ILE A 37 6.43 1.68 6.11
CA ILE A 37 4.98 1.56 6.30
C ILE A 37 4.37 2.85 6.85
N GLU A 38 4.98 3.42 7.90
CA GLU A 38 4.52 4.68 8.51
C GLU A 38 4.59 5.85 7.55
N TRP A 39 5.75 6.02 6.89
CA TRP A 39 5.95 7.08 5.92
C TRP A 39 4.94 6.97 4.77
N LEU A 40 4.70 5.75 4.28
CA LEU A 40 3.78 5.52 3.17
C LEU A 40 2.32 5.76 3.58
N ALA A 41 1.93 5.33 4.78
CA ALA A 41 0.58 5.60 5.31
C ALA A 41 0.32 7.10 5.46
N LEU A 42 1.28 7.86 6.01
CA LEU A 42 1.19 9.31 6.13
C LEU A 42 1.12 10.00 4.77
N SER A 43 1.92 9.53 3.81
CA SER A 43 1.92 10.07 2.44
C SER A 43 0.56 9.88 1.76
N LEU A 44 -0.07 8.71 1.93
CA LEU A 44 -1.41 8.45 1.42
C LEU A 44 -2.46 9.36 2.07
N ILE A 45 -2.38 9.57 3.39
CA ILE A 45 -3.27 10.51 4.11
C ILE A 45 -3.11 11.92 3.56
N GLN A 46 -1.87 12.38 3.38
CA GLN A 46 -1.58 13.72 2.87
C GLN A 46 -2.07 13.90 1.43
N ALA A 47 -2.03 12.84 0.61
CA ALA A 47 -2.61 12.81 -0.72
C ALA A 47 -4.15 12.66 -0.74
N GLY A 48 -4.81 12.62 0.43
CA GLY A 48 -6.26 12.44 0.54
C GLY A 48 -6.74 11.04 0.14
N TYR A 49 -5.84 10.05 0.11
CA TYR A 49 -6.15 8.67 -0.21
C TYR A 49 -6.48 7.86 1.05
N PHE A 50 -7.73 7.42 1.15
CA PHE A 50 -8.25 6.63 2.28
C PHE A 50 -8.66 5.20 1.86
N GLY A 51 -8.24 4.76 0.68
CA GLY A 51 -8.58 3.46 0.13
C GLY A 51 -7.62 2.33 0.53
N LYS A 52 -7.64 1.25 -0.26
CA LYS A 52 -6.70 0.13 -0.13
C LYS A 52 -5.48 0.35 -1.01
N ALA A 53 -4.30 0.33 -0.42
CA ALA A 53 -3.01 0.36 -1.12
C ALA A 53 -2.26 -0.97 -0.91
N HIS A 54 -1.35 -1.26 -1.83
CA HIS A 54 -0.53 -2.47 -1.82
C HIS A 54 0.96 -2.11 -1.84
N LEU A 55 1.74 -2.71 -0.94
CA LEU A 55 3.21 -2.59 -0.87
C LEU A 55 3.82 -3.97 -1.05
N PHE A 56 4.70 -4.12 -2.03
CA PHE A 56 5.45 -5.34 -2.29
C PHE A 56 6.93 -5.11 -1.97
N TRP A 57 7.53 -6.04 -1.23
CA TRP A 57 8.96 -6.07 -0.96
C TRP A 57 9.60 -7.05 -1.95
N LEU A 58 10.30 -6.51 -2.95
CA LEU A 58 10.90 -7.26 -4.04
C LEU A 58 12.41 -7.42 -3.80
N ASP A 59 12.94 -8.62 -3.94
CA ASP A 59 14.37 -8.90 -4.00
C ASP A 59 14.76 -9.30 -5.43
N ALA A 60 16.03 -9.63 -5.70
CA ALA A 60 16.41 -10.08 -7.05
C ALA A 60 16.05 -11.54 -7.34
N GLU A 61 15.62 -12.30 -6.33
CA GLU A 61 15.21 -13.70 -6.44
C GLU A 61 13.69 -13.85 -6.33
N ASP A 62 12.96 -12.82 -6.82
CA ASP A 62 11.52 -12.61 -6.73
C ASP A 62 10.69 -13.87 -6.37
N ASP A 63 10.15 -13.90 -5.15
CA ASP A 63 9.30 -14.99 -4.67
C ASP A 63 8.08 -15.20 -5.62
N PRO A 64 7.87 -16.41 -6.16
CA PRO A 64 6.75 -16.71 -7.05
C PRO A 64 5.37 -16.38 -6.47
N GLU A 65 5.18 -16.50 -5.15
CA GLU A 65 3.94 -16.14 -4.47
C GLU A 65 3.71 -14.63 -4.47
N VAL A 66 4.74 -13.86 -4.14
CA VAL A 66 4.71 -12.39 -4.14
C VAL A 66 4.38 -11.90 -5.55
N MET A 67 5.02 -12.48 -6.58
CA MET A 67 4.75 -12.15 -7.98
C MET A 67 3.35 -12.55 -8.43
N ARG A 68 2.82 -13.67 -7.96
CA ARG A 68 1.44 -14.08 -8.22
C ARG A 68 0.44 -13.09 -7.62
N GLN A 69 0.70 -12.60 -6.41
CA GLN A 69 -0.13 -11.59 -5.76
C GLN A 69 -0.05 -10.24 -6.45
N LEU A 70 1.15 -9.83 -6.88
CA LEU A 70 1.35 -8.61 -7.67
C LEU A 70 0.52 -8.64 -8.95
N LYS A 71 0.62 -9.71 -9.74
CA LYS A 71 -0.19 -9.89 -10.96
C LYS A 71 -1.70 -9.81 -10.69
N ARG A 72 -2.15 -10.39 -9.57
CA ARG A 72 -3.57 -10.37 -9.17
C ARG A 72 -4.07 -8.96 -8.85
N VAL A 73 -3.24 -8.13 -8.23
CA VAL A 73 -3.63 -6.76 -7.84
C VAL A 73 -3.30 -5.71 -8.88
N ALA A 74 -2.40 -5.98 -9.83
CA ALA A 74 -1.98 -5.06 -10.89
C ALA A 74 -3.14 -4.48 -11.71
N HIS A 75 -4.21 -5.25 -11.89
CA HIS A 75 -5.42 -4.82 -12.61
C HIS A 75 -6.41 -4.04 -11.74
N GLN A 76 -6.21 -4.02 -10.43
CA GLN A 76 -7.03 -3.24 -9.51
C GLN A 76 -6.52 -1.79 -9.61
N GLN A 77 -7.39 -0.84 -9.95
CA GLN A 77 -7.06 0.60 -10.03
C GLN A 77 -6.78 1.19 -8.64
N LYS A 78 -5.78 0.65 -7.96
CA LYS A 78 -5.36 0.97 -6.60
C LYS A 78 -3.87 1.28 -6.61
N PRO A 79 -3.39 2.11 -5.67
CA PRO A 79 -1.98 2.34 -5.49
C PRO A 79 -1.23 1.03 -5.23
N ILE A 80 -0.19 0.78 -6.03
CA ILE A 80 0.76 -0.31 -5.87
C ILE A 80 2.13 0.33 -5.73
N PHE A 81 2.81 0.00 -4.64
CA PHE A 81 4.15 0.44 -4.30
C PHE A 81 5.08 -0.77 -4.31
N LEU A 82 6.27 -0.60 -4.89
CA LEU A 82 7.28 -1.66 -4.95
C LEU A 82 8.52 -1.16 -4.22
N TYR A 83 8.94 -1.88 -3.19
CA TYR A 83 10.18 -1.63 -2.48
C TYR A 83 11.22 -2.63 -2.96
N ASP A 84 12.25 -2.14 -3.63
CA ASP A 84 13.41 -2.94 -4.01
C ASP A 84 14.33 -3.09 -2.79
N VAL A 85 14.46 -4.31 -2.30
CA VAL A 85 15.24 -4.69 -1.13
C VAL A 85 16.74 -4.46 -1.36
N GLN A 86 17.22 -4.68 -2.59
CA GLN A 86 18.64 -4.59 -2.89
C GLN A 86 19.12 -3.15 -2.96
N THR A 87 18.30 -2.29 -3.56
CA THR A 87 18.65 -0.89 -3.77
C THR A 87 18.08 0.04 -2.70
N GLY A 88 17.09 -0.41 -1.95
CA GLY A 88 16.36 0.39 -0.96
C GLY A 88 15.41 1.42 -1.59
N PHE A 89 15.15 1.33 -2.90
CA PHE A 89 14.27 2.28 -3.59
C PHE A 89 12.80 1.87 -3.49
N LEU A 90 11.94 2.86 -3.25
CA LEU A 90 10.49 2.72 -3.30
C LEU A 90 9.95 3.31 -4.60
N LEU A 91 9.43 2.47 -5.47
CA LEU A 91 8.74 2.87 -6.69
C LEU A 91 7.31 3.31 -6.36
N LEU A 92 6.98 4.55 -6.73
CA LEU A 92 5.66 5.14 -6.51
C LEU A 92 4.75 4.87 -7.72
N PRO A 93 3.44 4.62 -7.50
CA PRO A 93 2.49 4.45 -8.58
C PRO A 93 2.33 5.78 -9.33
N ARG A 94 2.38 5.73 -10.66
CA ARG A 94 2.17 6.91 -11.54
C ARG A 94 0.89 7.69 -11.22
N ALA A 95 -0.14 7.03 -10.72
CA ALA A 95 -1.45 7.64 -10.45
C ALA A 95 -1.49 8.59 -9.23
N ILE A 96 -0.47 8.63 -8.38
CA ILE A 96 -0.44 9.53 -7.20
C ILE A 96 0.31 10.84 -7.50
N ILE A 97 1.05 10.91 -8.60
CA ILE A 97 1.67 12.15 -9.07
C ILE A 97 0.63 12.84 -9.96
N GLY A 98 -0.18 13.70 -9.37
CA GLY A 98 -1.10 14.56 -10.11
C GLY A 98 -0.34 15.48 -11.07
N GLU A 99 -0.83 15.56 -12.31
CA GLU A 99 -0.71 16.77 -13.12
C GLU A 99 -1.72 17.82 -12.62
#